data_AF-A0A9D4UM34-F1
#
_entry.id   AF-A0A9D4UM34-F1
#
_cell.length_a   1.000
_cell.length_b   1.000
_cell.length_c   1.000
_cell.angle_alpha   90.00
_cell.angle_beta   90.00
_cell.angle_gamma   90.00
#
_symmetry.space_group_name_H-M   'P 1'
#
loop_
_entity.id
_entity.type
_entity.pdbx_description
1 polymer ?
#
loop_
_entity_poly.entity_id
_entity_poly.type
_entity_poly.pdbx_seq_one_letter_code
_entity_poly.pdbx_strand_id
1 'polypeptide(L)'
;MPARACRRSTIIRRLCSRFPLYLVAFTTLFLCILSFRPNLGEFLYVILHGGFSVSTSISQADALLLNSSFTHLLVAYGEWDAHVGCTLFTQKHPWLLGPNPSLQDPHAVSCASMRLRHVSVLVKEWRWLPDNLDNLYICPCGLTCLWSKSKVIADGADADLYETGNPPRKRKQGDPLRVYMDLEPGRKSPAHKDIFISYHANDTVQATYAGASFHMHRSYFTSPIKKNDILVYWSSSHCVPARSMLAMRLLAQLPHHSFGKCLNNVGGRNALLQMFPHCGSSASDSNYWAYHLHCAMSHYKFVLSIENTMTESYVTEKLFYALDAGAVPIYFGAENVEDFVPPHSIINGLKFASIESLAAYVKEVAADPVLYAQFHAWRRCGVMGSYHQTRAVSLDSLPCRLCAVVSKYGGKALASQEWMLREE
;
A
#
# COMPACT_ATOMS: atom_id res chain seq x y z
N MET A 1 15.91 -26.22 -62.12
CA MET A 1 15.42 -26.15 -63.52
C MET A 1 14.12 -26.93 -63.60
N PRO A 2 13.12 -26.63 -64.46
CA PRO A 2 12.81 -25.39 -65.21
C PRO A 2 11.46 -24.76 -64.70
N ALA A 3 10.75 -23.88 -65.42
CA ALA A 3 11.14 -22.50 -65.79
C ALA A 3 9.91 -21.65 -66.27
N ARG A 4 9.82 -20.36 -65.85
CA ARG A 4 9.04 -19.23 -66.48
C ARG A 4 7.51 -19.25 -66.23
N ALA A 5 6.74 -18.15 -66.32
CA ALA A 5 6.95 -16.73 -66.69
C ALA A 5 5.80 -15.88 -66.05
N CYS A 6 5.67 -14.54 -66.07
CA CYS A 6 6.51 -13.36 -66.29
C CYS A 6 5.57 -12.15 -66.56
N ARG A 7 5.62 -11.07 -65.77
CA ARG A 7 5.27 -9.64 -66.10
C ARG A 7 5.50 -8.81 -64.83
N ARG A 8 6.65 -8.13 -64.68
CA ARG A 8 7.01 -6.78 -65.20
C ARG A 8 6.09 -5.65 -64.72
N SER A 9 6.58 -4.90 -63.75
CA SER A 9 6.69 -3.43 -63.85
C SER A 9 8.11 -3.04 -63.47
N THR A 10 8.64 -1.95 -64.05
CA THR A 10 10.05 -1.56 -63.92
C THR A 10 10.13 -0.05 -63.95
N ILE A 11 10.89 0.56 -63.03
CA ILE A 11 11.78 1.71 -63.26
C ILE A 11 12.62 1.92 -62.00
N ILE A 12 13.83 1.36 -62.02
CA ILE A 12 14.99 1.86 -61.28
C ILE A 12 16.09 1.99 -62.33
N ARG A 13 16.55 3.22 -62.63
CA ARG A 13 17.91 3.55 -63.11
C ARG A 13 18.08 5.05 -63.40
N ARG A 14 18.38 5.81 -62.35
CA ARG A 14 19.49 6.78 -62.32
C ARG A 14 20.15 6.61 -60.94
N LEU A 15 21.15 5.74 -60.82
CA LEU A 15 22.58 6.02 -61.03
C LEU A 15 23.14 7.07 -60.07
N CYS A 16 23.81 6.56 -59.03
CA CYS A 16 25.12 6.98 -58.54
C CYS A 16 25.43 8.49 -58.49
N SER A 17 25.38 9.06 -57.29
CA SER A 17 26.58 9.63 -56.64
C SER A 17 26.30 9.98 -55.16
N ARG A 18 27.38 10.08 -54.36
CA ARG A 18 27.42 10.65 -52.99
C ARG A 18 26.90 9.80 -51.80
N PHE A 19 27.70 8.80 -51.45
CA PHE A 19 28.13 8.59 -50.05
C PHE A 19 29.65 8.92 -49.99
N PRO A 20 30.28 9.22 -48.84
CA PRO A 20 29.72 9.46 -47.50
C PRO A 20 30.07 10.87 -46.92
N LEU A 21 29.24 11.41 -46.01
CA LEU A 21 29.60 12.64 -45.27
C LEU A 21 28.99 12.70 -43.85
N TYR A 22 28.98 11.57 -43.14
CA TYR A 22 28.57 11.47 -41.73
C TYR A 22 29.45 10.49 -40.92
N LEU A 23 30.78 10.59 -41.08
CA LEU A 23 31.76 9.88 -40.24
C LEU A 23 32.91 10.77 -39.75
N VAL A 24 32.73 12.10 -39.76
CA VAL A 24 33.75 13.10 -39.39
C VAL A 24 33.28 14.05 -38.27
N ALA A 25 32.03 13.93 -37.81
CA ALA A 25 31.45 14.81 -36.79
C ALA A 25 31.73 14.37 -35.33
N PHE A 26 32.60 13.39 -35.09
CA PHE A 26 32.89 12.87 -33.74
C PHE A 26 34.37 12.92 -33.34
N THR A 27 35.26 13.45 -34.20
CA THR A 27 36.70 13.55 -33.95
C THR A 27 37.21 14.97 -33.69
N THR A 28 36.34 15.99 -33.79
CA THR A 28 36.71 17.42 -33.66
C THR A 28 36.28 18.07 -32.34
N LEU A 29 35.56 17.37 -31.45
CA LEU A 29 35.23 17.87 -30.09
C LEU A 29 36.13 17.28 -28.99
N PHE A 30 37.13 16.46 -29.32
CA PHE A 30 38.09 15.90 -28.36
C PHE A 30 39.47 16.60 -28.40
N LEU A 31 39.71 17.48 -29.37
CA LEU A 31 41.01 18.15 -29.59
C LEU A 31 41.07 19.61 -29.13
N CYS A 32 39.97 20.20 -28.62
CA CYS A 32 39.96 21.57 -28.10
C CYS A 32 40.18 21.71 -26.58
N ILE A 33 40.26 20.61 -25.82
CA ILE A 33 40.41 20.65 -24.35
C ILE A 33 41.87 20.47 -23.90
N LEU A 34 42.79 20.10 -24.80
CA LEU A 34 44.22 19.89 -24.49
C LEU A 34 45.13 21.11 -24.68
N SER A 35 44.57 22.32 -24.83
CA SER A 35 45.36 23.56 -25.02
C SER A 35 45.48 24.45 -23.76
N PHE A 36 44.98 24.02 -22.61
CA PHE A 36 45.17 24.73 -21.33
C PHE A 36 45.39 23.77 -20.16
N ARG A 37 46.66 23.43 -19.88
CA ARG A 37 47.34 23.36 -18.56
C ARG A 37 48.65 22.53 -18.70
N PRO A 38 49.82 23.06 -18.34
CA PRO A 38 51.07 22.29 -18.37
C PRO A 38 51.20 21.35 -17.15
N ASN A 39 52.14 20.39 -17.25
CA ASN A 39 52.54 19.37 -16.26
C ASN A 39 51.76 18.04 -16.25
N LEU A 40 51.81 17.32 -17.38
CA LEU A 40 51.56 15.88 -17.48
C LEU A 40 52.86 15.08 -17.80
N GLY A 41 54.02 15.62 -17.40
CA GLY A 41 55.35 15.05 -17.66
C GLY A 41 55.89 14.11 -16.57
N GLU A 42 55.60 14.36 -15.29
CA GLU A 42 56.17 13.55 -14.19
C GLU A 42 55.28 12.36 -13.77
N PHE A 43 53.99 12.38 -14.11
CA PHE A 43 53.04 11.36 -13.65
C PHE A 43 53.18 9.99 -14.34
N LEU A 44 53.88 9.90 -15.47
CA LEU A 44 54.05 8.64 -16.22
C LEU A 44 55.30 7.84 -15.84
N TYR A 45 56.30 8.48 -15.21
CA TYR A 45 57.55 7.78 -14.84
C TYR A 45 57.37 6.86 -13.62
N VAL A 46 56.53 7.28 -12.66
CA VAL A 46 56.24 6.51 -11.44
C VAL A 46 55.51 5.19 -11.75
N ILE A 47 54.67 5.16 -12.79
CA ILE A 47 53.82 4.01 -13.13
C ILE A 47 54.62 2.85 -13.75
N LEU A 48 55.75 3.11 -14.40
CA LEU A 48 56.51 2.07 -15.12
C LEU A 48 57.62 1.40 -14.28
N HIS A 49 58.17 2.05 -13.25
CA HIS A 49 59.27 1.51 -12.45
C HIS A 49 59.06 1.56 -10.91
N GLY A 50 57.89 2.02 -10.43
CA GLY A 50 57.53 2.01 -9.01
C GLY A 50 56.77 0.75 -8.61
N GLY A 51 57.44 -0.21 -7.98
CA GLY A 51 56.82 -1.43 -7.43
C GLY A 51 55.95 -1.16 -6.19
N PHE A 52 54.74 -0.61 -6.39
CA PHE A 52 53.71 -0.53 -5.34
C PHE A 52 52.69 -1.66 -5.49
N SER A 53 52.82 -2.69 -4.66
CA SER A 53 51.76 -3.68 -4.48
C SER A 53 50.60 -3.05 -3.71
N VAL A 54 49.62 -2.47 -4.42
CA VAL A 54 48.33 -2.11 -3.82
C VAL A 54 47.58 -3.42 -3.55
N SER A 55 47.81 -3.99 -2.37
CA SER A 55 46.99 -5.07 -1.85
C SER A 55 45.60 -4.53 -1.56
N THR A 56 44.66 -4.72 -2.49
CA THR A 56 43.22 -4.61 -2.21
C THR A 56 42.75 -5.81 -1.38
N SER A 57 43.38 -6.01 -0.22
CA SER A 57 42.78 -6.79 0.85
C SER A 57 41.68 -5.94 1.46
N ILE A 58 40.45 -6.14 0.99
CA ILE A 58 39.28 -5.86 1.82
C ILE A 58 39.55 -6.56 3.14
N SER A 59 39.64 -5.82 4.25
CA SER A 59 39.97 -6.47 5.52
C SER A 59 38.87 -7.45 5.88
N GLN A 60 39.19 -8.50 6.63
CA GLN A 60 38.14 -9.40 7.11
C GLN A 60 37.07 -8.63 7.92
N ALA A 61 37.42 -7.50 8.56
CA ALA A 61 36.47 -6.62 9.22
C ALA A 61 35.52 -5.89 8.25
N ASP A 62 36.03 -5.35 7.13
CA ASP A 62 35.19 -4.68 6.12
C ASP A 62 34.29 -5.66 5.37
N ALA A 63 34.80 -6.86 5.08
CA ALA A 63 34.02 -7.96 4.53
C ALA A 63 33.00 -8.52 5.53
N LEU A 64 33.28 -8.46 6.83
CA LEU A 64 32.32 -8.81 7.89
C LEU A 64 31.25 -7.72 8.07
N LEU A 65 31.58 -6.44 7.90
CA LEU A 65 30.61 -5.33 7.91
C LEU A 65 29.64 -5.40 6.73
N LEU A 66 30.13 -5.69 5.53
CA LEU A 66 29.31 -6.02 4.35
C LEU A 66 28.47 -7.31 4.49
N ASN A 67 28.71 -8.09 5.54
CA ASN A 67 28.03 -9.36 5.82
C ASN A 67 27.29 -9.36 7.17
N SER A 68 27.25 -8.22 7.87
CA SER A 68 26.55 -8.04 9.15
C SER A 68 25.26 -7.27 8.95
N SER A 69 24.23 -7.95 8.48
CA SER A 69 22.89 -7.40 8.34
C SER A 69 22.39 -6.83 9.69
N PHE A 70 21.93 -5.57 9.69
CA PHE A 70 21.64 -4.83 10.92
C PHE A 70 20.50 -5.44 11.76
N THR A 71 20.49 -5.21 13.07
CA THR A 71 19.35 -5.58 13.95
C THR A 71 18.66 -4.38 14.59
N HIS A 72 19.37 -3.29 14.87
CA HIS A 72 18.80 -2.16 15.61
C HIS A 72 18.32 -1.04 14.67
N LEU A 73 17.01 -0.78 14.63
CA LEU A 73 16.38 0.22 13.75
C LEU A 73 16.95 1.62 13.93
N LEU A 74 17.19 2.06 15.18
CA LEU A 74 17.63 3.44 15.43
C LEU A 74 19.07 3.67 14.94
N VAL A 75 19.90 2.62 14.85
CA VAL A 75 21.24 2.71 14.25
C VAL A 75 21.10 2.86 12.73
N ALA A 76 20.28 2.02 12.10
CA ALA A 76 19.99 2.11 10.67
C ALA A 76 19.40 3.48 10.27
N TYR A 77 18.54 4.08 11.11
CA TYR A 77 18.04 5.44 10.90
C TYR A 77 19.14 6.50 11.03
N GLY A 78 20.09 6.36 11.97
CA GLY A 78 21.21 7.28 12.11
C GLY A 78 22.17 7.22 10.92
N GLU A 79 22.47 6.02 10.42
CA GLU A 79 23.26 5.83 9.19
C GLU A 79 22.53 6.41 7.97
N TRP A 80 21.22 6.23 7.89
CA TRP A 80 20.40 6.79 6.81
C TRP A 80 20.31 8.32 6.86
N ASP A 81 20.15 8.92 8.05
CA ASP A 81 20.15 10.37 8.23
C ASP A 81 21.50 10.97 7.78
N ALA A 82 22.61 10.24 7.94
CA ALA A 82 23.95 10.67 7.53
C ALA A 82 24.22 10.53 6.02
N HIS A 83 23.69 9.51 5.36
CA HIS A 83 23.96 9.24 3.92
C HIS A 83 22.89 9.79 2.97
N VAL A 84 21.64 9.93 3.42
CA VAL A 84 20.49 10.34 2.60
C VAL A 84 19.76 11.50 3.26
N GLY A 85 19.22 11.27 4.45
CA GLY A 85 18.41 12.25 5.18
C GLY A 85 17.15 12.72 4.43
N CYS A 86 16.36 13.56 5.10
CA CYS A 86 15.09 14.03 4.54
C CYS A 86 15.24 14.91 3.30
N THR A 87 16.31 15.70 3.19
CA THR A 87 16.49 16.63 2.06
C THR A 87 16.67 15.89 0.74
N LEU A 88 17.58 14.90 0.66
CA LEU A 88 17.78 14.12 -0.57
C LEU A 88 16.59 13.19 -0.83
N PHE A 89 15.99 12.62 0.22
CA PHE A 89 14.81 11.77 0.08
C PHE A 89 13.63 12.52 -0.54
N THR A 90 13.28 13.71 -0.03
CA THR A 90 12.16 14.51 -0.57
C THR A 90 12.46 15.07 -1.96
N GLN A 91 13.72 15.29 -2.34
CA GLN A 91 14.09 15.64 -3.72
C GLN A 91 13.84 14.47 -4.70
N LYS A 92 14.14 13.23 -4.28
CA LYS A 92 13.93 12.01 -5.08
C LYS A 92 12.47 11.54 -5.07
N HIS A 93 11.77 11.76 -3.96
CA HIS A 93 10.38 11.37 -3.72
C HIS A 93 9.57 12.62 -3.34
N PRO A 94 9.24 13.49 -4.32
CA PRO A 94 8.55 14.75 -4.05
C PRO A 94 7.16 14.53 -3.44
N TRP A 95 6.71 15.50 -2.65
CA TRP A 95 5.34 15.53 -2.14
C TRP A 95 4.37 15.84 -3.29
N LEU A 96 3.76 14.79 -3.86
CA LEU A 96 2.72 14.94 -4.87
C LEU A 96 1.38 15.22 -4.20
N LEU A 97 0.97 16.49 -4.25
CA LEU A 97 -0.42 16.91 -4.03
C LEU A 97 -1.11 17.01 -5.38
N GLY A 98 -2.10 16.15 -5.60
CA GLY A 98 -2.92 16.16 -6.79
C GLY A 98 -4.21 15.36 -6.59
N PRO A 99 -5.18 15.50 -7.52
CA PRO A 99 -6.32 14.60 -7.57
C PRO A 99 -5.84 13.18 -7.86
N ASN A 100 -6.28 12.23 -7.04
CA ASN A 100 -5.96 10.82 -7.17
C ASN A 100 -7.24 10.08 -7.59
N PRO A 101 -7.33 9.50 -8.80
CA PRO A 101 -8.56 8.88 -9.30
C PRO A 101 -9.00 7.65 -8.49
N SER A 102 -8.08 7.08 -7.70
CA SER A 102 -8.31 5.92 -6.84
C SER A 102 -8.84 6.30 -5.45
N LEU A 103 -8.95 7.59 -5.13
CA LEU A 103 -9.43 8.11 -3.84
C LEU A 103 -10.46 9.24 -3.99
N GLN A 104 -11.54 9.18 -3.20
CA GLN A 104 -12.50 10.29 -3.09
C GLN A 104 -11.91 11.47 -2.30
N ASP A 105 -12.41 12.67 -2.61
CA ASP A 105 -12.33 13.80 -1.68
C ASP A 105 -13.18 13.49 -0.44
N PRO A 106 -12.59 13.42 0.78
CA PRO A 106 -13.35 13.20 2.02
C PRO A 106 -14.36 14.32 2.33
N HIS A 107 -14.30 15.45 1.62
CA HIS A 107 -15.18 16.61 1.75
C HIS A 107 -16.05 16.88 0.50
N ALA A 108 -16.21 15.90 -0.40
CA ALA A 108 -16.97 16.03 -1.64
C ALA A 108 -18.44 16.51 -1.48
N VAL A 109 -19.05 16.35 -0.30
CA VAL A 109 -20.37 16.90 0.00
C VAL A 109 -20.23 18.31 0.59
N SER A 110 -20.51 19.33 -0.22
CA SER A 110 -20.49 20.72 0.23
C SER A 110 -21.58 21.03 1.28
N CYS A 111 -21.26 21.88 2.27
CA CYS A 111 -22.19 22.27 3.33
C CYS A 111 -23.53 22.82 2.81
N ALA A 112 -23.50 23.58 1.71
CA ALA A 112 -24.69 24.18 1.09
C ALA A 112 -25.62 23.16 0.40
N SER A 113 -25.13 21.95 0.11
CA SER A 113 -25.94 20.87 -0.51
C SER A 113 -26.68 19.99 0.51
N MET A 114 -26.39 20.15 1.80
CA MET A 114 -26.97 19.34 2.88
C MET A 114 -28.36 19.85 3.29
N ARG A 115 -29.31 18.94 3.45
CA ARG A 115 -30.73 19.24 3.75
C ARG A 115 -31.10 19.01 5.22
N LEU A 116 -30.30 18.22 5.93
CA LEU A 116 -30.50 17.83 7.33
C LEU A 116 -29.32 18.30 8.20
N ARG A 117 -29.61 18.80 9.41
CA ARG A 117 -28.60 19.13 10.44
C ARG A 117 -28.30 17.96 11.38
N HIS A 118 -29.23 17.03 11.47
CA HIS A 118 -29.12 15.81 12.27
C HIS A 118 -29.49 14.66 11.35
N VAL A 119 -28.65 13.61 11.34
CA VAL A 119 -28.91 12.39 10.58
C VAL A 119 -28.77 11.20 11.52
N SER A 120 -29.71 10.26 11.44
CA SER A 120 -29.66 8.98 12.14
C SER A 120 -29.47 7.82 11.15
N VAL A 121 -28.50 6.95 11.41
CA VAL A 121 -28.22 5.74 10.64
C VAL A 121 -28.34 4.52 11.55
N LEU A 122 -29.26 3.62 11.20
CA LEU A 122 -29.44 2.34 11.88
C LEU A 122 -28.65 1.25 11.15
N VAL A 123 -27.68 0.64 11.84
CA VAL A 123 -26.90 -0.48 11.32
C VAL A 123 -27.67 -1.79 11.51
N LYS A 124 -27.78 -2.57 10.44
CA LYS A 124 -28.57 -3.82 10.36
C LYS A 124 -27.74 -4.90 9.68
N GLU A 125 -27.89 -6.14 10.15
CA GLU A 125 -27.30 -7.33 9.49
C GLU A 125 -25.79 -7.18 9.20
N TRP A 126 -25.05 -6.69 10.20
CA TRP A 126 -23.60 -6.59 10.18
C TRP A 126 -22.93 -7.86 10.74
N ARG A 127 -21.69 -8.08 10.32
CA ARG A 127 -20.82 -9.19 10.73
C ARG A 127 -19.55 -8.69 11.39
N TRP A 128 -18.91 -7.65 10.86
CA TRP A 128 -17.58 -7.24 11.33
C TRP A 128 -17.39 -5.74 11.58
N LEU A 129 -18.36 -4.88 11.22
CA LEU A 129 -18.38 -3.47 11.63
C LEU A 129 -18.08 -3.31 13.13
N PRO A 130 -16.95 -2.67 13.51
CA PRO A 130 -16.54 -2.54 14.91
C PRO A 130 -17.54 -1.79 15.82
N ASP A 131 -17.53 -2.09 17.12
CA ASP A 131 -18.46 -1.49 18.09
C ASP A 131 -18.13 -0.04 18.44
N ASN A 132 -16.88 0.39 18.29
CA ASN A 132 -16.48 1.79 18.43
C ASN A 132 -17.06 2.72 17.36
N LEU A 133 -17.68 2.16 16.31
CA LEU A 133 -18.41 2.93 15.30
C LEU A 133 -19.85 3.25 15.75
N ASP A 134 -20.38 2.59 16.79
CA ASP A 134 -21.69 2.90 17.38
C ASP A 134 -21.55 4.12 18.30
N ASN A 135 -21.87 5.31 17.78
CA ASN A 135 -21.64 6.57 18.47
C ASN A 135 -22.45 7.75 17.88
N LEU A 136 -22.45 8.87 18.61
CA LEU A 136 -22.88 10.17 18.14
C LEU A 136 -21.66 11.01 17.73
N TYR A 137 -21.59 11.36 16.44
CA TYR A 137 -20.49 12.11 15.84
C TYR A 137 -20.86 13.58 15.62
N ILE A 138 -19.90 14.47 15.89
CA ILE A 138 -19.94 15.86 15.45
C ILE A 138 -19.12 15.95 14.17
N CYS A 139 -19.79 16.22 13.06
CA CYS A 139 -19.23 16.21 11.71
C CYS A 139 -19.01 17.64 11.17
N PRO A 140 -18.28 17.80 10.04
CA PRO A 140 -18.13 19.09 9.38
C PRO A 140 -19.47 19.78 9.09
N CYS A 141 -19.42 21.10 8.89
CA CYS A 141 -20.59 21.95 8.65
C CYS A 141 -21.64 21.97 9.79
N GLY A 142 -21.33 21.45 10.98
CA GLY A 142 -22.26 21.38 12.11
C GLY A 142 -23.31 20.27 12.00
N LEU A 143 -23.09 19.29 11.11
CA LEU A 143 -23.91 18.09 11.02
C LEU A 143 -23.66 17.19 12.23
N THR A 144 -24.71 16.70 12.90
CA THR A 144 -24.57 15.59 13.86
C THR A 144 -24.99 14.28 13.20
N CYS A 145 -24.17 13.26 13.34
CA CYS A 145 -24.44 11.93 12.80
C CYS A 145 -24.57 10.93 13.95
N LEU A 146 -25.77 10.41 14.17
CA LEU A 146 -26.00 9.27 15.04
C LEU A 146 -25.84 8.01 14.18
N TRP A 147 -24.88 7.16 14.52
CA TRP A 147 -24.66 5.88 13.87
C TRP A 147 -24.79 4.80 14.94
N SER A 148 -25.81 3.95 14.87
CA SER A 148 -26.07 2.99 15.94
C SER A 148 -26.62 1.65 15.46
N LYS A 149 -26.23 0.58 16.14
CA LYS A 149 -26.74 -0.79 16.00
C LYS A 149 -28.03 -1.00 16.80
N SER A 150 -28.38 -0.06 17.70
CA SER A 150 -29.57 -0.13 18.53
C SER A 150 -30.77 0.53 17.86
N LYS A 151 -31.79 -0.29 17.54
CA LYS A 151 -33.09 0.17 17.01
C LYS A 151 -33.84 1.14 17.92
N VAL A 152 -33.55 1.12 19.23
CA VAL A 152 -34.19 2.01 20.21
C VAL A 152 -33.53 3.38 20.22
N ILE A 153 -32.23 3.44 19.94
CA ILE A 153 -31.46 4.69 19.88
C ILE A 153 -31.65 5.37 18.52
N ALA A 154 -31.56 4.60 17.43
CA ALA A 154 -31.81 5.05 16.07
C ALA A 154 -33.25 4.77 15.60
N ASP A 155 -34.25 4.97 16.48
CA ASP A 155 -35.64 4.81 16.08
C ASP A 155 -36.03 5.82 14.99
N GLY A 156 -36.76 5.33 13.98
CA GLY A 156 -37.08 6.11 12.78
C GLY A 156 -35.85 6.70 12.07
N ALA A 157 -34.75 5.95 11.93
CA ALA A 157 -33.54 6.40 11.24
C ALA A 157 -33.79 6.98 9.83
N ASP A 158 -32.92 7.89 9.39
CA ASP A 158 -32.92 8.45 8.05
C ASP A 158 -32.37 7.47 7.01
N ALA A 159 -31.51 6.55 7.44
CA ALA A 159 -30.94 5.49 6.63
C ALA A 159 -30.79 4.18 7.42
N ASP A 160 -31.05 3.06 6.74
CA ASP A 160 -30.75 1.71 7.19
C ASP A 160 -29.50 1.22 6.45
N LEU A 161 -28.43 0.88 7.18
CA LEU A 161 -27.19 0.33 6.63
C LEU A 161 -27.14 -1.19 6.74
N TYR A 162 -26.79 -1.85 5.64
CA TYR A 162 -26.66 -3.30 5.51
C TYR A 162 -25.25 -3.68 5.03
N GLU A 163 -24.53 -4.51 5.80
CA GLU A 163 -23.21 -5.05 5.39
C GLU A 163 -23.33 -6.47 4.81
N THR A 164 -24.08 -7.37 5.44
CA THR A 164 -24.24 -8.76 4.96
C THR A 164 -25.67 -9.12 4.57
N GLY A 165 -26.64 -8.28 4.93
CA GLY A 165 -28.04 -8.38 4.51
C GLY A 165 -28.34 -7.72 3.17
N ASN A 166 -29.46 -8.10 2.54
CA ASN A 166 -29.98 -7.35 1.39
C ASN A 166 -30.98 -6.28 1.85
N PRO A 167 -30.89 -5.03 1.38
CA PRO A 167 -31.90 -4.03 1.69
C PRO A 167 -33.27 -4.39 1.08
N PRO A 168 -34.39 -3.85 1.62
CA PRO A 168 -35.71 -4.08 1.07
C PRO A 168 -35.83 -3.69 -0.41
N ARG A 169 -36.38 -4.60 -1.23
CA ARG A 169 -36.54 -4.40 -2.69
C ARG A 169 -37.39 -3.18 -3.04
N LYS A 170 -38.38 -2.86 -2.20
CA LYS A 170 -39.26 -1.69 -2.35
C LYS A 170 -39.04 -0.76 -1.15
N ARG A 171 -39.05 0.54 -1.42
CA ARG A 171 -38.97 1.65 -0.46
C ARG A 171 -40.19 2.55 -0.72
N LYS A 172 -40.92 2.93 0.31
CA LYS A 172 -42.01 3.91 0.29
C LYS A 172 -41.50 5.29 0.70
N GLN A 173 -42.31 6.32 0.48
CA GLN A 173 -42.05 7.63 1.07
C GLN A 173 -42.16 7.53 2.61
N GLY A 174 -41.20 8.10 3.33
CA GLY A 174 -41.10 7.98 4.79
C GLY A 174 -40.26 6.80 5.30
N ASP A 175 -39.94 5.81 4.44
CA ASP A 175 -38.99 4.74 4.80
C ASP A 175 -37.54 5.28 4.83
N PRO A 176 -36.61 4.67 5.58
CA PRO A 176 -35.18 5.02 5.56
C PRO A 176 -34.54 4.84 4.17
N LEU A 177 -33.44 5.56 3.89
CA LEU A 177 -32.59 5.29 2.73
C LEU A 177 -31.86 3.95 2.91
N ARG A 178 -31.75 3.19 1.82
CA ARG A 178 -31.12 1.87 1.81
C ARG A 178 -29.64 2.02 1.50
N VAL A 179 -28.81 1.96 2.53
CA VAL A 179 -27.36 1.97 2.40
C VAL A 179 -26.89 0.51 2.37
N TYR A 180 -26.15 0.13 1.33
CA TYR A 180 -25.52 -1.18 1.25
C TYR A 180 -24.00 -1.02 1.26
N MET A 181 -23.29 -1.87 2.01
CA MET A 181 -21.84 -1.83 2.15
C MET A 181 -21.23 -3.18 1.80
N ASP A 182 -20.31 -3.19 0.84
CA ASP A 182 -19.55 -4.38 0.45
C ASP A 182 -18.11 -3.98 0.11
N LEU A 183 -17.16 -4.44 0.93
CA LEU A 183 -15.72 -4.18 0.74
C LEU A 183 -14.97 -5.38 0.14
N GLU A 184 -15.61 -6.52 -0.12
CA GLU A 184 -14.96 -7.69 -0.71
C GLU A 184 -14.68 -7.47 -2.21
N PRO A 185 -13.73 -8.18 -2.86
CA PRO A 185 -13.40 -7.92 -4.25
C PRO A 185 -14.45 -8.45 -5.23
N GLY A 186 -15.22 -9.48 -4.85
CA GLY A 186 -16.24 -10.13 -5.68
C GLY A 186 -17.63 -9.48 -5.64
N ARG A 187 -17.70 -8.15 -5.54
CA ARG A 187 -18.91 -7.41 -5.15
C ARG A 187 -20.14 -7.72 -6.01
N LYS A 188 -21.31 -7.66 -5.38
CA LYS A 188 -22.61 -7.65 -6.08
C LYS A 188 -23.47 -6.49 -5.61
N SER A 189 -23.17 -5.30 -6.13
CA SER A 189 -23.91 -4.07 -5.82
C SER A 189 -25.41 -4.24 -6.13
N PRO A 190 -26.32 -4.26 -5.13
CA PRO A 190 -27.73 -4.56 -5.37
C PRO A 190 -28.39 -3.51 -6.27
N ALA A 191 -29.30 -3.95 -7.15
CA ALA A 191 -30.06 -3.05 -8.02
C ALA A 191 -31.06 -2.14 -7.27
N HIS A 192 -31.32 -2.41 -5.99
CA HIS A 192 -32.34 -1.77 -5.16
C HIS A 192 -31.75 -1.19 -3.87
N LYS A 193 -30.68 -0.41 -4.03
CA LYS A 193 -30.01 0.39 -3.00
C LYS A 193 -30.16 1.88 -3.34
N ASP A 194 -30.06 2.74 -2.35
CA ASP A 194 -30.06 4.20 -2.55
C ASP A 194 -28.65 4.80 -2.40
N ILE A 195 -27.79 4.17 -1.59
CA ILE A 195 -26.37 4.52 -1.39
C ILE A 195 -25.55 3.22 -1.39
N PHE A 196 -24.37 3.24 -2.01
CA PHE A 196 -23.41 2.13 -1.97
C PHE A 196 -22.09 2.55 -1.33
N ILE A 197 -21.59 1.73 -0.41
CA ILE A 197 -20.30 1.89 0.26
C ILE A 197 -19.37 0.77 -0.20
N SER A 198 -18.19 1.13 -0.69
CA SER A 198 -17.21 0.18 -1.24
C SER A 198 -15.77 0.70 -1.10
N TYR A 199 -14.76 -0.05 -1.55
CA TYR A 199 -13.38 0.44 -1.61
C TYR A 199 -13.02 1.25 -2.89
N HIS A 200 -13.89 1.33 -3.91
CA HIS A 200 -13.62 2.15 -5.11
C HIS A 200 -14.04 3.62 -4.91
N ALA A 201 -13.34 4.52 -5.60
CA ALA A 201 -13.63 5.96 -5.53
C ALA A 201 -14.85 6.41 -6.37
N ASN A 202 -15.36 5.56 -7.27
CA ASN A 202 -16.52 5.86 -8.12
C ASN A 202 -17.87 5.43 -7.51
N ASP A 203 -17.88 4.69 -6.40
CA ASP A 203 -19.10 4.32 -5.68
C ASP A 203 -19.57 5.46 -4.76
N THR A 204 -20.81 5.42 -4.26
CA THR A 204 -21.43 6.57 -3.57
C THR A 204 -20.63 7.09 -2.36
N VAL A 205 -20.00 6.19 -1.60
CA VAL A 205 -19.04 6.53 -0.54
C VAL A 205 -17.91 5.50 -0.51
N GLN A 206 -16.66 5.94 -0.60
CA GLN A 206 -15.50 5.06 -0.46
C GLN A 206 -15.21 4.75 1.02
N ALA A 207 -14.77 3.53 1.33
CA ALA A 207 -14.24 3.13 2.63
C ALA A 207 -13.00 2.24 2.42
N THR A 208 -11.83 2.77 2.77
CA THR A 208 -10.56 2.03 2.72
C THR A 208 -10.30 1.27 4.03
N TYR A 209 -9.41 0.28 3.95
CA TYR A 209 -8.94 -0.47 5.12
C TYR A 209 -7.84 0.25 5.93
N ALA A 210 -7.48 1.49 5.56
CA ALA A 210 -6.40 2.25 6.20
C ALA A 210 -6.83 2.94 7.52
N GLY A 211 -7.75 2.35 8.26
CA GLY A 211 -8.42 2.97 9.41
C GLY A 211 -8.09 2.32 10.75
N ALA A 212 -7.90 3.14 11.79
CA ALA A 212 -7.61 2.77 13.17
C ALA A 212 -8.59 1.75 13.77
N SER A 213 -9.84 1.68 13.27
CA SER A 213 -10.84 0.69 13.68
C SER A 213 -10.41 -0.76 13.41
N PHE A 214 -9.48 -1.00 12.48
CA PHE A 214 -8.85 -2.31 12.27
C PHE A 214 -7.74 -2.65 13.30
N HIS A 215 -7.34 -1.68 14.13
CA HIS A 215 -6.19 -1.73 15.05
C HIS A 215 -6.62 -1.65 16.53
N MET A 216 -7.90 -1.40 16.80
CA MET A 216 -8.42 -1.36 18.17
C MET A 216 -8.20 -2.71 18.87
N HIS A 217 -7.81 -2.63 20.15
CA HIS A 217 -7.37 -3.75 21.00
C HIS A 217 -6.05 -4.45 20.61
N ARG A 218 -5.24 -3.90 19.69
CA ARG A 218 -3.91 -4.45 19.38
C ARG A 218 -2.81 -3.88 20.25
N SER A 219 -1.76 -4.67 20.47
CA SER A 219 -0.52 -4.15 21.04
C SER A 219 0.19 -3.24 20.04
N TYR A 220 0.29 -1.95 20.38
CA TYR A 220 1.01 -0.91 19.63
C TYR A 220 2.54 -0.96 19.83
N PHE A 221 3.06 -2.01 20.50
CA PHE A 221 4.49 -2.20 20.64
C PHE A 221 5.15 -2.37 19.27
N THR A 222 6.06 -1.46 18.94
CA THR A 222 6.92 -1.54 17.74
C THR A 222 8.35 -1.82 18.17
N SER A 223 8.87 -3.01 17.86
CA SER A 223 10.22 -3.39 18.28
C SER A 223 11.29 -2.51 17.61
N PRO A 224 12.22 -1.89 18.37
CA PRO A 224 13.40 -1.26 17.81
C PRO A 224 14.44 -2.31 17.34
N ILE A 225 14.28 -3.58 17.73
CA ILE A 225 15.16 -4.69 17.37
C ILE A 225 14.45 -5.59 16.36
N LYS A 226 15.11 -5.85 15.23
CA LYS A 226 14.68 -6.73 14.16
C LYS A 226 15.43 -8.05 14.19
N LYS A 227 14.72 -9.12 13.85
CA LYS A 227 15.28 -10.43 13.53
C LYS A 227 16.17 -10.37 12.29
N ASN A 228 17.10 -11.31 12.23
CA ASN A 228 18.16 -11.33 11.23
C ASN A 228 18.37 -12.74 10.66
N ASP A 229 18.26 -13.73 11.55
CA ASP A 229 18.02 -15.15 11.29
C ASP A 229 16.76 -15.38 10.43
N ILE A 230 15.67 -14.67 10.74
CA ILE A 230 14.37 -14.83 10.09
C ILE A 230 13.87 -13.45 9.63
N LEU A 231 13.83 -13.25 8.32
CA LEU A 231 13.59 -11.94 7.70
C LEU A 231 12.09 -11.61 7.54
N VAL A 232 11.29 -12.62 7.18
CA VAL A 232 9.90 -12.43 6.73
C VAL A 232 8.89 -13.01 7.71
N TYR A 233 7.90 -12.21 8.05
CA TYR A 233 6.66 -12.65 8.68
C TYR A 233 5.59 -12.93 7.61
N TRP A 234 4.89 -14.05 7.70
CA TRP A 234 3.62 -14.27 6.99
C TRP A 234 2.55 -14.86 7.91
N SER A 235 1.28 -14.53 7.67
CA SER A 235 0.16 -15.19 8.33
C SER A 235 -1.04 -15.28 7.41
N SER A 236 -1.61 -16.48 7.28
CA SER A 236 -2.85 -16.69 6.53
C SER A 236 -3.65 -17.86 7.08
N SER A 237 -4.97 -17.70 7.14
CA SER A 237 -5.91 -18.78 7.50
C SER A 237 -6.98 -19.05 6.43
N HIS A 238 -6.93 -18.33 5.31
CA HIS A 238 -7.81 -18.49 4.16
C HIS A 238 -6.96 -18.91 2.94
N CYS A 239 -6.83 -20.22 2.72
CA CYS A 239 -5.80 -20.77 1.83
C CYS A 239 -6.25 -20.78 0.36
N VAL A 240 -6.49 -19.60 -0.20
CA VAL A 240 -6.75 -19.42 -1.65
C VAL A 240 -5.57 -20.00 -2.44
N PRO A 241 -5.80 -20.87 -3.45
CA PRO A 241 -4.72 -21.57 -4.14
C PRO A 241 -3.66 -20.65 -4.76
N ALA A 242 -4.07 -19.63 -5.51
CA ALA A 242 -3.16 -18.69 -6.17
C ALA A 242 -2.26 -17.95 -5.16
N ARG A 243 -2.83 -17.37 -4.09
CA ARG A 243 -2.06 -16.75 -3.01
C ARG A 243 -1.11 -17.74 -2.34
N SER A 244 -1.59 -18.94 -2.04
CA SER A 244 -0.80 -19.94 -1.30
C SER A 244 0.39 -20.43 -2.12
N MET A 245 0.22 -20.58 -3.44
CA MET A 245 1.30 -20.89 -4.38
C MET A 245 2.32 -19.75 -4.50
N LEU A 246 1.86 -18.50 -4.61
CA LEU A 246 2.73 -17.32 -4.64
C LEU A 246 3.56 -17.19 -3.35
N ALA A 247 2.91 -17.31 -2.20
CA ALA A 247 3.57 -17.30 -0.90
C ALA A 247 4.61 -18.44 -0.80
N MET A 248 4.24 -19.67 -1.16
CA MET A 248 5.14 -20.83 -1.15
C MET A 248 6.41 -20.59 -1.99
N ARG A 249 6.26 -20.09 -3.22
CA ARG A 249 7.40 -19.85 -4.14
C ARG A 249 8.37 -18.80 -3.61
N LEU A 250 7.88 -17.72 -3.00
CA LEU A 250 8.71 -16.66 -2.46
C LEU A 250 9.33 -17.03 -1.11
N LEU A 251 8.54 -17.61 -0.21
CA LEU A 251 8.98 -18.01 1.12
C LEU A 251 10.00 -19.17 1.07
N ALA A 252 9.94 -20.04 0.06
CA ALA A 252 10.99 -21.05 -0.18
C ALA A 252 12.39 -20.44 -0.43
N GLN A 253 12.49 -19.16 -0.78
CA GLN A 253 13.75 -18.47 -1.07
C GLN A 253 14.21 -17.53 0.05
N LEU A 254 13.41 -17.37 1.12
CA LEU A 254 13.62 -16.38 2.19
C LEU A 254 13.48 -17.03 3.59
N PRO A 255 14.38 -16.74 4.56
CA PRO A 255 14.17 -17.15 5.94
C PRO A 255 12.90 -16.51 6.51
N HIS A 256 11.93 -17.34 6.93
CA HIS A 256 10.59 -16.87 7.26
C HIS A 256 9.91 -17.66 8.38
N HIS A 257 9.00 -16.97 9.08
CA HIS A 257 7.97 -17.61 9.90
C HIS A 257 6.59 -17.40 9.27
N SER A 258 5.87 -18.51 9.12
CA SER A 258 4.55 -18.59 8.53
C SER A 258 3.57 -19.09 9.59
N PHE A 259 2.62 -18.22 9.94
CA PHE A 259 1.61 -18.42 10.97
C PHE A 259 0.21 -18.64 10.36
N GLY A 260 -0.77 -18.97 11.21
CA GLY A 260 -2.14 -19.26 10.77
C GLY A 260 -2.30 -20.72 10.34
N LYS A 261 -3.19 -20.99 9.37
CA LYS A 261 -3.44 -22.34 8.84
C LYS A 261 -2.61 -22.67 7.59
N CYS A 262 -2.28 -21.68 6.76
CA CYS A 262 -1.68 -21.91 5.45
C CYS A 262 -0.15 -21.93 5.56
N LEU A 263 0.50 -22.99 5.06
CA LEU A 263 1.97 -23.18 5.11
C LEU A 263 2.58 -22.95 6.51
N ASN A 264 1.89 -23.31 7.60
CA ASN A 264 2.38 -23.04 8.95
C ASN A 264 3.70 -23.79 9.21
N ASN A 265 4.75 -23.08 9.67
CA ASN A 265 6.06 -23.67 9.97
C ASN A 265 6.54 -23.42 11.42
N VAL A 266 5.68 -22.91 12.30
CA VAL A 266 6.02 -22.48 13.68
C VAL A 266 5.37 -23.32 14.79
N GLY A 267 4.57 -24.33 14.44
CA GLY A 267 3.89 -25.18 15.44
C GLY A 267 2.45 -24.75 15.78
N GLY A 268 1.72 -24.17 14.83
CA GLY A 268 0.28 -23.91 14.95
C GLY A 268 -0.10 -22.52 15.46
N ARG A 269 -1.32 -22.37 15.99
CA ARG A 269 -1.90 -21.04 16.30
C ARG A 269 -1.33 -20.37 17.55
N ASN A 270 -0.94 -21.15 18.55
CA ASN A 270 -0.45 -20.61 19.84
C ASN A 270 1.05 -20.26 19.81
N ALA A 271 1.75 -20.63 18.74
CA ALA A 271 3.19 -20.42 18.58
C ALA A 271 3.60 -18.94 18.73
N LEU A 272 2.79 -17.99 18.26
CA LEU A 272 3.11 -16.55 18.40
C LEU A 272 3.24 -16.14 19.87
N LEU A 273 2.34 -16.57 20.75
CA LEU A 273 2.42 -16.23 22.18
C LEU A 273 3.58 -16.93 22.89
N GLN A 274 4.00 -18.10 22.41
CA GLN A 274 5.20 -18.78 22.91
C GLN A 274 6.49 -18.08 22.45
N MET A 275 6.52 -17.58 21.21
CA MET A 275 7.67 -16.88 20.63
C MET A 275 7.78 -15.42 21.07
N PHE A 276 6.65 -14.78 21.41
CA PHE A 276 6.56 -13.37 21.79
C PHE A 276 5.65 -13.20 23.02
N PRO A 277 6.02 -13.72 24.20
CA PRO A 277 5.18 -13.68 25.39
C PRO A 277 4.87 -12.25 25.85
N HIS A 278 5.78 -11.30 25.63
CA HIS A 278 5.59 -9.87 25.92
C HIS A 278 4.60 -9.17 24.97
N CYS A 279 4.19 -9.81 23.87
CA CYS A 279 3.07 -9.33 23.06
C CYS A 279 1.70 -9.68 23.66
N GLY A 280 1.65 -10.55 24.68
CA GLY A 280 0.46 -10.78 25.49
C GLY A 280 0.11 -9.57 26.37
N SER A 281 -1.17 -9.25 26.51
CA SER A 281 -1.63 -8.19 27.41
C SER A 281 -1.61 -8.66 28.87
N SER A 282 -1.24 -7.77 29.79
CA SER A 282 -1.45 -7.96 31.23
C SER A 282 -2.92 -7.84 31.65
N ALA A 283 -3.74 -7.17 30.82
CA ALA A 283 -5.19 -7.25 30.89
C ALA A 283 -5.63 -8.66 30.46
N SER A 284 -6.39 -9.31 31.35
CA SER A 284 -6.81 -10.70 31.23
C SER A 284 -7.75 -10.98 30.04
N ASP A 285 -7.64 -12.20 29.54
CA ASP A 285 -8.74 -12.99 28.95
C ASP A 285 -9.12 -12.79 27.47
N SER A 286 -8.14 -12.48 26.61
CA SER A 286 -8.30 -12.73 25.18
C SER A 286 -7.10 -13.45 24.55
N ASN A 287 -7.22 -14.77 24.40
CA ASN A 287 -6.35 -15.61 23.54
C ASN A 287 -6.55 -15.32 22.03
N TYR A 288 -7.06 -14.15 21.66
CA TYR A 288 -7.44 -13.82 20.29
C TYR A 288 -6.22 -13.34 19.51
N TRP A 289 -5.61 -14.30 18.80
CA TRP A 289 -4.53 -14.17 17.81
C TRP A 289 -4.29 -12.78 17.22
N ALA A 290 -5.34 -12.08 16.75
CA ALA A 290 -5.20 -10.80 16.06
C ALA A 290 -4.62 -9.68 16.92
N TYR A 291 -4.86 -9.68 18.24
CA TYR A 291 -4.41 -8.60 19.13
C TYR A 291 -2.89 -8.54 19.30
N HIS A 292 -2.22 -9.68 19.13
CA HIS A 292 -0.77 -9.82 19.24
C HIS A 292 -0.05 -9.69 17.89
N LEU A 293 -0.80 -9.62 16.79
CA LEU A 293 -0.29 -9.67 15.42
C LEU A 293 0.72 -8.57 15.10
N HIS A 294 0.40 -7.31 15.41
CA HIS A 294 1.25 -6.14 15.12
C HIS A 294 2.55 -6.20 15.92
N CYS A 295 2.46 -6.48 17.21
CA CYS A 295 3.63 -6.64 18.07
C CYS A 295 4.55 -7.76 17.55
N ALA A 296 4.02 -8.91 17.15
CA ALA A 296 4.81 -9.99 16.55
C ALA A 296 5.43 -9.58 15.20
N MET A 297 4.65 -8.99 14.29
CA MET A 297 5.13 -8.44 13.01
C MET A 297 6.29 -7.44 13.22
N SER A 298 6.24 -6.65 14.29
CA SER A 298 7.24 -5.61 14.56
C SER A 298 8.66 -6.14 14.79
N HIS A 299 8.83 -7.41 15.15
CA HIS A 299 10.15 -8.04 15.29
C HIS A 299 10.78 -8.45 13.95
N TYR A 300 10.05 -8.41 12.84
CA TYR A 300 10.56 -8.80 11.53
C TYR A 300 10.91 -7.57 10.69
N LYS A 301 11.90 -7.73 9.80
CA LYS A 301 12.25 -6.70 8.82
C LYS A 301 11.12 -6.52 7.82
N PHE A 302 10.55 -7.63 7.34
CA PHE A 302 9.52 -7.66 6.31
C PHE A 302 8.26 -8.42 6.74
N VAL A 303 7.12 -8.01 6.19
CA VAL A 303 5.86 -8.74 6.28
C VAL A 303 5.37 -9.02 4.85
N LEU A 304 4.99 -10.27 4.57
CA LEU A 304 4.43 -10.66 3.28
C LEU A 304 2.93 -10.33 3.23
N SER A 305 2.57 -9.26 2.54
CA SER A 305 1.21 -8.74 2.45
C SER A 305 0.58 -9.11 1.11
N ILE A 306 0.12 -10.37 0.98
CA ILE A 306 -0.56 -10.87 -0.23
C ILE A 306 -2.09 -10.86 -0.04
N GLU A 307 -2.79 -10.19 -0.94
CA GLU A 307 -4.25 -10.13 -0.97
C GLU A 307 -4.91 -11.46 -1.32
N ASN A 308 -6.19 -11.59 -0.95
CA ASN A 308 -6.99 -12.76 -1.36
C ASN A 308 -7.13 -12.85 -2.89
N THR A 309 -7.13 -11.70 -3.57
CA THR A 309 -7.28 -11.53 -5.02
C THR A 309 -6.52 -10.26 -5.43
N MET A 310 -5.88 -10.28 -6.61
CA MET A 310 -5.26 -9.09 -7.19
C MET A 310 -6.34 -8.35 -7.98
N THR A 311 -6.72 -7.17 -7.50
CA THR A 311 -7.84 -6.38 -8.04
C THR A 311 -7.52 -4.90 -7.83
N GLU A 312 -7.76 -4.07 -8.85
CA GLU A 312 -7.53 -2.62 -8.79
C GLU A 312 -8.19 -2.00 -7.55
N SER A 313 -7.47 -1.11 -6.87
CA SER A 313 -7.88 -0.43 -5.64
C SER A 313 -8.19 -1.33 -4.43
N TYR A 314 -8.10 -2.67 -4.54
CA TYR A 314 -8.35 -3.58 -3.42
C TYR A 314 -7.11 -3.69 -2.51
N VAL A 315 -6.90 -2.66 -1.70
CA VAL A 315 -5.81 -2.59 -0.70
C VAL A 315 -6.40 -2.74 0.70
N THR A 316 -6.06 -3.83 1.38
CA THR A 316 -6.71 -4.21 2.64
C THR A 316 -5.83 -4.00 3.87
N GLU A 317 -6.34 -4.41 5.02
CA GLU A 317 -5.67 -4.31 6.32
C GLU A 317 -4.29 -4.99 6.33
N LYS A 318 -4.05 -5.97 5.45
CA LYS A 318 -2.80 -6.76 5.36
C LYS A 318 -1.59 -5.89 5.01
N LEU A 319 -1.77 -4.83 4.22
CA LEU A 319 -0.72 -3.87 3.92
C LEU A 319 -0.52 -2.92 5.11
N PHE A 320 -1.61 -2.30 5.58
CA PHE A 320 -1.52 -1.28 6.62
C PHE A 320 -1.01 -1.83 7.96
N TYR A 321 -1.35 -3.07 8.33
CA TYR A 321 -0.78 -3.75 9.50
C TYR A 321 0.74 -3.91 9.42
N ALA A 322 1.27 -4.22 8.23
CA ALA A 322 2.71 -4.36 8.02
C ALA A 322 3.42 -3.01 8.20
N LEU A 323 2.87 -1.93 7.61
CA LEU A 323 3.37 -0.58 7.82
C LEU A 323 3.35 -0.23 9.31
N ASP A 324 2.20 -0.36 9.99
CA ASP A 324 2.02 0.11 11.37
C ASP A 324 2.77 -0.73 12.42
N ALA A 325 3.07 -1.99 12.13
CA ALA A 325 4.03 -2.78 12.90
C ALA A 325 5.48 -2.27 12.77
N GLY A 326 5.76 -1.28 11.91
CA GLY A 326 7.11 -0.81 11.62
C GLY A 326 7.94 -1.81 10.84
N ALA A 327 7.31 -2.64 10.01
CA ALA A 327 7.97 -3.54 9.05
C ALA A 327 7.77 -3.04 7.61
N VAL A 328 8.58 -3.54 6.68
CA VAL A 328 8.44 -3.21 5.26
C VAL A 328 7.49 -4.24 4.60
N PRO A 329 6.36 -3.83 4.01
CA PRO A 329 5.46 -4.75 3.33
C PRO A 329 6.09 -5.24 2.01
N ILE A 330 6.12 -6.55 1.81
CA ILE A 330 6.30 -7.18 0.49
C ILE A 330 4.89 -7.43 -0.04
N TYR A 331 4.42 -6.58 -0.95
CA TYR A 331 3.01 -6.51 -1.33
C TYR A 331 2.70 -7.19 -2.67
N PHE A 332 1.55 -7.87 -2.72
CA PHE A 332 0.93 -8.36 -3.94
C PHE A 332 -0.60 -8.21 -3.83
N GLY A 333 -1.21 -7.44 -4.73
CA GLY A 333 -2.63 -7.12 -4.67
C GLY A 333 -3.03 -6.16 -5.80
N ALA A 334 -3.45 -4.94 -5.46
CA ALA A 334 -3.79 -3.90 -6.42
C ALA A 334 -2.55 -3.40 -7.19
N GLU A 335 -2.68 -3.22 -8.51
CA GLU A 335 -1.59 -2.68 -9.36
C GLU A 335 -1.32 -1.21 -9.05
N ASN A 336 -2.38 -0.44 -8.79
CA ASN A 336 -2.37 0.97 -8.39
C ASN A 336 -2.11 1.19 -6.88
N VAL A 337 -1.50 0.23 -6.16
CA VAL A 337 -1.28 0.31 -4.70
C VAL A 337 -0.52 1.58 -4.24
N GLU A 338 0.34 2.13 -5.09
CA GLU A 338 1.11 3.36 -4.80
C GLU A 338 0.19 4.57 -4.52
N ASP A 339 -1.06 4.55 -5.03
CA ASP A 339 -2.07 5.57 -4.76
C ASP A 339 -2.56 5.56 -3.30
N PHE A 340 -2.34 4.46 -2.58
CA PHE A 340 -2.90 4.19 -1.24
C PHE A 340 -1.86 4.21 -0.12
N VAL A 341 -0.58 4.39 -0.44
CA VAL A 341 0.54 4.24 0.51
C VAL A 341 1.51 5.42 0.44
N PRO A 342 2.35 5.63 1.47
CA PRO A 342 3.40 6.63 1.39
C PRO A 342 4.41 6.30 0.28
N PRO A 343 4.95 7.30 -0.44
CA PRO A 343 6.01 7.12 -1.42
C PRO A 343 7.15 6.25 -0.88
N HIS A 344 7.52 5.23 -1.65
CA HIS A 344 8.63 4.31 -1.34
C HIS A 344 8.47 3.55 0.01
N SER A 345 7.25 3.29 0.49
CA SER A 345 7.03 2.56 1.75
C SER A 345 6.89 1.04 1.61
N ILE A 346 6.82 0.49 0.39
CA ILE A 346 6.56 -0.94 0.14
C ILE A 346 7.52 -1.53 -0.89
N ILE A 347 7.77 -2.84 -0.80
CA ILE A 347 8.34 -3.63 -1.88
C ILE A 347 7.15 -4.21 -2.69
N ASN A 348 6.80 -3.53 -3.79
CA ASN A 348 5.73 -3.99 -4.67
C ASN A 348 6.21 -5.17 -5.52
N GLY A 349 5.78 -6.39 -5.18
CA GLY A 349 6.23 -7.64 -5.80
C GLY A 349 5.82 -7.79 -7.27
N LEU A 350 4.81 -7.04 -7.73
CA LEU A 350 4.38 -7.03 -9.14
C LEU A 350 5.35 -6.29 -10.08
N LYS A 351 6.27 -5.48 -9.52
CA LYS A 351 7.29 -4.74 -10.30
C LYS A 351 8.54 -5.57 -10.63
N PHE A 352 8.60 -6.84 -10.21
CA PHE A 352 9.76 -7.71 -10.38
C PHE A 352 9.54 -8.73 -11.51
N ALA A 353 10.55 -8.94 -12.34
CA ALA A 353 10.48 -9.88 -13.47
C ALA A 353 10.35 -11.35 -13.04
N SER A 354 10.80 -11.69 -11.83
CA SER A 354 10.66 -13.04 -11.26
C SER A 354 10.67 -13.05 -9.73
N ILE A 355 10.20 -14.14 -9.13
CA ILE A 355 10.22 -14.36 -7.67
C ILE A 355 11.66 -14.39 -7.14
N GLU A 356 12.60 -14.88 -7.94
CA GLU A 356 14.02 -14.97 -7.62
C GLU A 356 14.64 -13.57 -7.56
N SER A 357 14.31 -12.69 -8.51
CA SER A 357 14.75 -11.28 -8.49
C SER A 357 14.19 -10.50 -7.29
N LEU A 358 12.93 -10.76 -6.92
CA LEU A 358 12.32 -10.20 -5.70
C LEU A 358 13.00 -10.74 -4.44
N ALA A 359 13.25 -12.05 -4.36
CA ALA A 359 13.91 -12.66 -3.20
C ALA A 359 15.37 -12.20 -3.03
N ALA A 360 16.08 -11.94 -4.14
CA ALA A 360 17.40 -11.32 -4.12
C ALA A 360 17.33 -9.88 -3.56
N TYR A 361 16.43 -9.05 -4.08
CA TYR A 361 16.24 -7.68 -3.59
C TYR A 361 15.82 -7.61 -2.11
N VAL A 362 14.94 -8.51 -1.65
CA VAL A 362 14.58 -8.57 -0.22
C VAL A 362 15.80 -8.90 0.66
N LYS A 363 16.75 -9.71 0.18
CA LYS A 363 18.01 -10.00 0.91
C LYS A 363 18.97 -8.82 0.89
N GLU A 364 19.07 -8.10 -0.23
CA GLU A 364 19.83 -6.85 -0.35
C GLU A 364 19.34 -5.80 0.65
N VAL A 365 18.02 -5.51 0.64
CA VAL A 365 17.37 -4.60 1.61
C VAL A 365 17.48 -5.13 3.06
N ALA A 366 17.59 -6.44 3.27
CA ALA A 366 17.81 -6.99 4.62
C ALA A 366 19.24 -6.77 5.13
N ALA A 367 20.23 -6.70 4.23
CA ALA A 367 21.63 -6.52 4.55
C ALA A 367 22.00 -5.05 4.73
N ASP A 368 21.45 -4.16 3.89
CA ASP A 368 21.74 -2.73 3.89
C ASP A 368 20.81 -1.94 4.85
N PRO A 369 21.35 -1.39 5.98
CA PRO A 369 20.57 -0.56 6.90
C PRO A 369 20.05 0.74 6.28
N VAL A 370 20.80 1.38 5.39
CA VAL A 370 20.42 2.63 4.72
C VAL A 370 19.32 2.37 3.70
N LEU A 371 19.39 1.28 2.94
CA LEU A 371 18.33 0.88 2.02
C LEU A 371 17.05 0.46 2.77
N TYR A 372 17.17 -0.28 3.88
CA TYR A 372 16.01 -0.59 4.72
C TYR A 372 15.35 0.65 5.31
N ALA A 373 16.15 1.58 5.84
CA ALA A 373 15.67 2.81 6.46
C ALA A 373 14.92 3.73 5.47
N GLN A 374 15.26 3.72 4.17
CA GLN A 374 14.52 4.46 3.13
C GLN A 374 13.01 4.11 3.13
N PHE A 375 12.64 2.86 3.37
CA PHE A 375 11.22 2.44 3.43
C PHE A 375 10.43 3.02 4.62
N HIS A 376 11.13 3.58 5.62
CA HIS A 376 10.54 4.26 6.77
C HIS A 376 10.73 5.78 6.74
N ALA A 377 11.44 6.32 5.74
CA ALA A 377 11.74 7.75 5.64
C ALA A 377 10.49 8.64 5.62
N TRP A 378 9.39 8.17 5.02
CA TRP A 378 8.09 8.87 5.05
C TRP A 378 7.60 9.20 6.47
N ARG A 379 7.92 8.35 7.46
CA ARG A 379 7.58 8.55 8.88
C ARG A 379 8.41 9.67 9.52
N ARG A 380 9.66 9.85 9.09
CA ARG A 380 10.61 10.85 9.62
C ARG A 380 10.46 12.20 8.93
N CYS A 381 10.21 12.18 7.62
CA CYS A 381 10.27 13.35 6.74
C CYS A 381 8.89 13.90 6.35
N GLY A 382 7.81 13.31 6.87
CA GLY A 382 6.43 13.73 6.57
C GLY A 382 5.99 13.44 5.13
N VAL A 383 6.74 12.63 4.37
CA VAL A 383 6.48 12.36 2.94
C VAL A 383 5.36 11.33 2.77
N MET A 384 4.11 11.75 3.03
CA MET A 384 2.94 10.88 3.09
C MET A 384 2.28 10.60 1.73
N GLY A 385 2.47 11.46 0.72
CA GLY A 385 1.71 11.37 -0.55
C GLY A 385 0.19 11.29 -0.31
N SER A 386 -0.53 10.52 -1.12
CA SER A 386 -1.98 10.30 -0.95
C SER A 386 -2.36 9.48 0.28
N TYR A 387 -1.44 8.88 1.05
CA TYR A 387 -1.79 8.09 2.24
C TYR A 387 -2.63 8.85 3.28
N HIS A 388 -2.47 10.18 3.38
CA HIS A 388 -3.32 11.00 4.24
C HIS A 388 -4.79 11.00 3.77
N GLN A 389 -5.04 11.09 2.45
CA GLN A 389 -6.38 10.94 1.85
C GLN A 389 -6.88 9.51 2.06
N THR A 390 -6.04 8.49 1.84
CA THR A 390 -6.39 7.08 2.06
C THR A 390 -6.96 6.84 3.46
N ARG A 391 -6.32 7.43 4.49
CA ARG A 391 -6.84 7.38 5.87
C ARG A 391 -8.06 8.27 6.09
N ALA A 392 -8.14 9.43 5.42
CA ALA A 392 -9.31 10.32 5.49
C ALA A 392 -10.57 9.72 4.85
N VAL A 393 -10.44 8.77 3.92
CA VAL A 393 -11.54 7.96 3.37
C VAL A 393 -11.59 6.53 3.94
N SER A 394 -11.02 6.29 5.12
CA SER A 394 -11.10 5.00 5.79
C SER A 394 -12.49 4.71 6.38
N LEU A 395 -12.64 3.51 6.94
CA LEU A 395 -13.79 3.13 7.76
C LEU A 395 -14.01 4.05 8.99
N ASP A 396 -12.97 4.69 9.55
CA ASP A 396 -13.09 5.51 10.76
C ASP A 396 -13.91 6.79 10.51
N SER A 397 -13.71 7.40 9.34
CA SER A 397 -14.40 8.63 8.93
C SER A 397 -15.73 8.35 8.22
N LEU A 398 -16.04 7.08 7.97
CA LEU A 398 -17.23 6.66 7.23
C LEU A 398 -18.54 7.20 7.84
N PRO A 399 -18.75 7.25 9.18
CA PRO A 399 -19.99 7.75 9.75
C PRO A 399 -20.33 9.18 9.28
N CYS A 400 -19.41 10.12 9.45
CA CYS A 400 -19.64 11.51 9.02
C CYS A 400 -19.81 11.65 7.50
N ARG A 401 -19.03 10.91 6.70
CA ARG A 401 -19.11 10.99 5.23
C ARG A 401 -20.41 10.40 4.71
N LEU A 402 -20.88 9.27 5.26
CA LEU A 402 -22.19 8.71 4.96
C LEU A 402 -23.31 9.66 5.36
N CYS A 403 -23.28 10.18 6.59
CA CYS A 403 -24.31 11.10 7.07
C CYS A 403 -24.40 12.38 6.23
N ALA A 404 -23.27 12.87 5.68
CA ALA A 404 -23.29 13.99 4.73
C ALA A 404 -24.04 13.63 3.43
N VAL A 405 -23.82 12.43 2.87
CA VAL A 405 -24.56 11.94 1.69
C VAL A 405 -26.05 11.73 2.01
N VAL A 406 -26.38 11.11 3.14
CA VAL A 406 -27.77 10.93 3.61
C VAL A 406 -28.46 12.29 3.79
N SER A 407 -27.76 13.30 4.33
CA SER A 407 -28.24 14.68 4.45
C SER A 407 -28.45 15.35 3.09
N LYS A 408 -27.52 15.20 2.13
CA LYS A 408 -27.66 15.66 0.75
C LYS A 408 -28.91 15.06 0.07
N TYR A 409 -29.19 13.78 0.34
CA TYR A 409 -30.37 13.06 -0.18
C TYR A 409 -31.66 13.33 0.61
N GLY A 410 -31.60 14.01 1.77
CA GLY A 410 -32.77 14.36 2.59
C GLY A 410 -33.35 13.21 3.42
N GLY A 411 -32.57 12.15 3.66
CA GLY A 411 -32.93 11.05 4.55
C GLY A 411 -34.25 10.35 4.20
N LYS A 412 -35.00 9.94 5.23
CA LYS A 412 -36.29 9.26 5.07
C LYS A 412 -37.42 10.15 4.51
N ALA A 413 -37.26 11.47 4.60
CA ALA A 413 -38.31 12.43 4.26
C ALA A 413 -38.50 12.61 2.73
N LEU A 414 -37.51 12.28 1.90
CA LEU A 414 -37.58 12.55 0.47
C LEU A 414 -38.40 11.51 -0.32
N ALA A 415 -39.24 12.01 -1.24
CA ALA A 415 -40.06 11.19 -2.12
C ALA A 415 -39.21 10.37 -3.11
N SER A 416 -39.59 9.11 -3.32
CA SER A 416 -38.78 8.07 -3.96
C SER A 416 -38.69 8.13 -5.51
N GLN A 417 -38.82 9.31 -6.13
CA GLN A 417 -38.95 9.43 -7.59
C GLN A 417 -38.07 10.49 -8.28
N GLU A 418 -37.50 11.48 -7.59
CA GLU A 418 -36.78 12.58 -8.29
C GLU A 418 -35.31 12.29 -8.67
N TRP A 419 -34.70 11.22 -8.16
CA TRP A 419 -33.25 10.98 -8.28
C TRP A 419 -32.82 9.78 -9.16
N MET A 420 -33.72 8.87 -9.56
CA MET A 420 -33.34 7.73 -10.43
C MET A 420 -33.32 8.06 -11.94
N LEU A 421 -33.37 9.34 -12.33
CA LEU A 421 -33.47 9.79 -13.73
C LEU A 421 -32.42 10.84 -14.13
N ARG A 422 -31.30 10.94 -13.39
CA ARG A 422 -30.16 11.82 -13.75
C ARG A 422 -28.83 11.17 -13.42
N GLU A 423 -28.39 10.30 -14.32
CA GLU A 423 -26.99 10.06 -14.74
C GLU A 423 -27.01 8.89 -15.75
N GLU A 424 -27.64 9.16 -16.90
CA GLU A 424 -27.22 8.66 -18.22
C GLU A 424 -26.40 9.78 -18.89
#